data_AF-W4UYP8-F1
#
_entry.id   AF-W4UYP8-F1
#
_cell.length_a   1.000
_cell.length_b   1.000
_cell.length_c   1.000
_cell.angle_alpha   90.00
_cell.angle_beta   90.00
_cell.angle_gamma   90.00
#
_symmetry.space_group_name_H-M   'P 1'
#
loop_
_entity.id
_entity.type
_entity.pdbx_description
1 polymer ?
#
loop_
_entity_poly.entity_id
_entity_poly.type
_entity_poly.pdbx_seq_one_letter_code
_entity_poly.pdbx_strand_id
1 'polypeptide(L)'
;MKGIFPIDKLREIRTPFYYYDTNVLRETLACVKNEVARYERFDVHYAMKANVNPKVLKIISESGLGADCVSGGEIRAAIKAGIPAGKIVFAGVGKADWEIELGLEYGIFCFNVESIPELEVINELASAHGKVANVVFRINPNVGAHTHANITTGLAENKFGISMQDMEAVIDVAQELKNVKFVGLHFHIGSQILDMGDFMALCNRVNELQNR
;
A
#
# COMPACT_ATOMS: atom_id res chain seq x y z
N MET A 1 -8.10 23.33 9.46
CA MET A 1 -7.01 24.25 9.87
C MET A 1 -6.81 25.25 8.74
N LYS A 2 -6.96 26.56 8.97
CA LYS A 2 -6.50 27.57 7.99
C LYS A 2 -4.98 27.67 8.14
N GLY A 3 -4.22 27.17 7.16
CA GLY A 3 -2.75 27.24 7.20
C GLY A 3 -2.28 28.70 7.20
N ILE A 4 -1.28 29.00 8.03
CA ILE A 4 -0.58 30.29 7.99
C ILE A 4 0.58 30.13 7.01
N PHE A 5 0.41 30.67 5.80
CA PHE A 5 1.45 30.61 4.77
C PHE A 5 2.40 31.81 4.91
N PRO A 6 3.72 31.62 4.79
CA PRO A 6 4.68 32.71 4.87
C PRO A 6 4.75 33.50 3.55
N ILE A 7 3.62 34.06 3.10
CA ILE A 7 3.45 34.66 1.76
C ILE A 7 4.55 35.67 1.43
N ASP A 8 4.97 36.49 2.40
CA ASP A 8 6.02 37.49 2.17
C ASP A 8 7.36 36.88 1.78
N LYS A 9 7.71 35.71 2.35
CA LYS A 9 8.94 34.96 1.99
C LYS A 9 8.86 34.30 0.61
N LEU A 10 7.67 34.22 0.03
CA LEU A 10 7.40 33.51 -1.21
C LEU A 10 7.32 34.44 -2.43
N ARG A 11 7.19 35.76 -2.23
CA ARG A 11 6.94 36.74 -3.30
C ARG A 11 8.06 36.82 -4.35
N GLU A 12 9.30 36.57 -3.93
CA GLU A 12 10.47 36.63 -4.81
C GLU A 12 10.72 35.31 -5.56
N ILE A 13 9.99 34.24 -5.23
CA ILE A 13 10.13 32.94 -5.88
C ILE A 13 9.31 32.93 -7.17
N ARG A 14 9.98 32.61 -8.29
CA ARG A 14 9.33 32.46 -9.60
C ARG A 14 8.26 31.38 -9.55
N THR A 15 7.06 31.71 -10.03
CA THR A 15 5.92 30.78 -10.13
C THR A 15 5.90 30.03 -11.47
N PRO A 16 5.31 28.81 -11.52
CA PRO A 16 4.76 28.05 -10.38
C PRO A 16 5.86 27.33 -9.58
N PHE A 17 5.63 27.18 -8.27
CA PHE A 17 6.46 26.33 -7.40
C PHE A 17 5.58 25.59 -6.39
N TYR A 18 6.08 24.47 -5.88
CA TYR A 18 5.46 23.76 -4.76
C TYR A 18 6.07 24.20 -3.43
N TYR A 19 5.22 24.51 -2.46
CA TYR A 19 5.60 24.73 -1.06
C TYR A 19 5.09 23.55 -0.21
N TYR A 20 5.99 22.94 0.55
CA TYR A 20 5.64 21.90 1.51
C TYR A 20 5.87 22.41 2.92
N ASP A 21 4.81 22.47 3.72
CA ASP A 21 4.94 22.75 5.14
C ASP A 21 5.33 21.47 5.88
N THR A 22 6.60 21.38 6.27
CA THR A 22 7.12 20.21 6.96
C THR A 22 6.62 20.10 8.40
N ASN A 23 6.18 21.18 9.03
CA ASN A 23 5.64 21.12 10.39
C ASN A 23 4.28 20.43 10.39
N VAL A 24 3.40 20.79 9.45
CA VAL A 24 2.12 20.10 9.25
C VAL A 24 2.32 18.61 9.01
N LEU A 25 3.31 18.23 8.18
CA LEU A 25 3.65 16.82 7.95
C LEU A 25 4.09 16.13 9.26
N ARG A 26 4.98 16.75 10.03
CA ARG A 26 5.50 16.18 11.29
C ARG A 26 4.40 16.02 12.35
N GLU A 27 3.54 17.03 12.50
CA GLU A 27 2.39 16.97 13.41
C GLU A 27 1.41 15.87 13.00
N THR A 28 1.14 15.72 11.70
CA THR A 28 0.29 14.65 11.17
C THR A 28 0.88 13.27 11.46
N LEU A 29 2.18 13.08 11.19
CA LEU A 29 2.87 11.82 11.47
C LEU A 29 2.91 11.49 12.97
N ALA A 30 3.11 12.51 13.82
CA ALA A 30 3.10 12.34 15.28
C ALA A 30 1.71 11.92 15.78
N CYS A 31 0.63 12.52 15.25
CA CYS A 31 -0.74 12.13 15.58
C CYS A 31 -1.00 10.65 15.23
N VAL A 32 -0.66 10.24 14.00
CA VAL A 32 -0.80 8.84 13.55
C VAL A 32 0.01 7.89 14.42
N LYS A 33 1.28 8.22 14.68
CA LYS A 33 2.18 7.39 15.49
C LYS A 33 1.67 7.21 16.93
N ASN A 34 1.18 8.29 17.55
CA ASN A 34 0.67 8.25 18.90
C ASN A 34 -0.60 7.40 19.02
N GLU A 35 -1.51 7.49 18.03
CA GLU A 35 -2.73 6.67 18.05
C GLU A 35 -2.40 5.19 17.82
N VAL A 36 -1.54 4.89 16.85
CA VAL A 36 -1.17 3.51 16.50
C VAL A 36 -0.40 2.81 17.63
N ALA A 37 0.43 3.54 18.38
CA ALA A 37 1.18 2.99 19.52
C ALA A 37 0.27 2.43 20.64
N ARG A 38 -1.04 2.71 20.61
CA ARG A 38 -2.02 2.18 21.56
C ARG A 38 -2.46 0.75 21.26
N TYR A 39 -2.17 0.26 20.05
CA TYR A 39 -2.60 -1.06 19.57
C TYR A 39 -1.38 -1.91 19.23
N GLU A 40 -1.40 -3.17 19.67
CA GLU A 40 -0.39 -4.13 19.26
C GLU A 40 -0.59 -4.55 17.80
N ARG A 41 0.51 -4.91 17.12
CA ARG A 41 0.50 -5.49 15.76
C ARG A 41 -0.18 -4.60 14.72
N PHE A 42 -0.01 -3.28 14.83
CA PHE A 42 -0.48 -2.32 13.85
C PHE A 42 0.70 -1.55 13.26
N ASP A 43 0.87 -1.67 11.95
CA ASP A 43 1.91 -0.98 11.19
C ASP A 43 1.29 -0.03 10.18
N VAL A 44 1.90 1.15 10.02
CA VAL A 44 1.46 2.16 9.05
C VAL A 44 2.46 2.23 7.92
N HIS A 45 1.95 2.13 6.70
CA HIS A 45 2.71 2.23 5.47
C HIS A 45 2.30 3.51 4.73
N TYR A 46 3.26 4.39 4.44
CA TYR A 46 3.00 5.58 3.66
C TYR A 46 2.82 5.23 2.17
N ALA A 47 1.68 5.61 1.60
CA ALA A 47 1.42 5.44 0.18
C ALA A 47 2.32 6.36 -0.65
N MET A 48 3.37 5.79 -1.26
CA MET A 48 4.43 6.51 -1.96
C MET A 48 3.89 7.38 -3.10
N LYS A 49 2.87 6.91 -3.80
CA LYS A 49 2.14 7.63 -4.86
C LYS A 49 1.63 9.02 -4.47
N ALA A 50 1.50 9.32 -3.17
CA ALA A 50 1.08 10.63 -2.70
C ALA A 50 2.16 11.70 -2.91
N ASN A 51 3.41 11.43 -2.54
CA ASN A 51 4.54 12.34 -2.74
C ASN A 51 5.90 11.65 -2.50
N VAL A 52 6.65 11.39 -3.58
CA VAL A 52 7.99 10.76 -3.51
C VAL A 52 9.15 11.76 -3.43
N ASN A 53 8.90 13.02 -3.06
CA ASN A 53 9.97 14.01 -2.89
C ASN A 53 10.98 13.54 -1.82
N PRO A 54 12.30 13.52 -2.09
CA PRO A 54 13.29 12.99 -1.14
C PRO A 54 13.27 13.64 0.25
N LYS A 55 12.96 14.94 0.36
CA LYS A 55 12.85 15.61 1.67
C LYS A 55 11.61 15.14 2.43
N VAL A 56 10.49 14.94 1.75
CA VAL A 56 9.25 14.41 2.34
C VAL A 56 9.47 12.96 2.79
N LEU A 57 10.06 12.13 1.94
CA LEU A 57 10.35 10.73 2.28
C LEU A 57 11.32 10.60 3.46
N LYS A 58 12.34 11.47 3.56
CA LYS A 58 13.23 11.49 4.72
C LYS A 58 12.45 11.71 6.03
N ILE A 59 11.52 12.66 6.04
CA ILE A 59 10.67 12.95 7.21
C ILE A 59 9.79 11.74 7.56
N ILE A 60 9.23 11.08 6.56
CA ILE A 60 8.39 9.88 6.74
C ILE A 60 9.24 8.74 7.30
N SER A 61 10.42 8.50 6.74
CA SER A 61 11.35 7.47 7.23
C SER A 61 11.78 7.72 8.68
N GLU A 62 12.09 8.96 9.05
CA GLU A 62 12.44 9.37 10.42
C GLU A 62 11.30 9.11 11.42
N SER A 63 10.04 9.10 10.97
CA SER A 63 8.88 8.81 11.81
C SER A 63 8.68 7.32 12.12
N GLY A 64 9.33 6.44 11.34
CA GLY A 64 9.31 4.97 11.54
C GLY A 64 8.20 4.22 10.79
N LEU A 65 7.46 4.92 9.92
CA LEU A 65 6.48 4.33 9.01
C LEU A 65 7.15 3.44 7.95
N GLY A 66 6.41 2.45 7.45
CA GLY A 66 6.76 1.70 6.25
C GLY A 66 6.39 2.43 4.95
N ALA A 67 6.51 1.75 3.81
CA ALA A 67 6.12 2.27 2.51
C ALA A 67 5.15 1.32 1.80
N ASP A 68 4.08 1.89 1.23
CA ASP A 68 3.21 1.23 0.26
C ASP A 68 3.59 1.74 -1.13
N CYS A 69 4.27 0.88 -1.89
CA CYS A 69 4.80 1.17 -3.23
C CYS A 69 3.87 0.58 -4.30
N VAL A 70 3.81 1.22 -5.47
CA VAL A 70 3.12 0.74 -6.67
C VAL A 70 4.03 0.63 -7.89
N SER A 71 5.35 0.82 -7.71
CA SER A 71 6.37 0.54 -8.74
C SER A 71 7.74 0.26 -8.11
N GLY A 72 8.63 -0.37 -8.86
CA GLY A 72 10.03 -0.55 -8.47
C GLY A 72 10.80 0.76 -8.38
N GLY A 73 10.34 1.82 -9.05
CA GLY A 73 10.85 3.18 -8.85
C GLY A 73 10.59 3.69 -7.43
N GLU A 74 9.40 3.42 -6.90
CA GLU A 74 9.03 3.77 -5.52
C GLU A 74 9.74 2.91 -4.49
N ILE A 75 9.96 1.61 -4.76
CA ILE A 75 10.80 0.74 -3.91
C ILE A 75 12.20 1.34 -3.79
N ARG A 76 12.84 1.70 -4.91
CA ARG A 76 14.16 2.35 -4.89
C ARG A 76 14.14 3.66 -4.10
N ALA A 77 13.10 4.47 -4.26
CA ALA A 77 12.95 5.72 -3.53
C ALA A 77 12.81 5.50 -2.01
N ALA A 78 12.03 4.49 -1.59
CA ALA A 78 11.84 4.11 -0.20
C ALA A 78 13.15 3.61 0.44
N ILE A 79 13.86 2.69 -0.23
CA ILE A 79 15.17 2.20 0.21
C ILE A 79 16.17 3.35 0.33
N LYS A 80 16.24 4.23 -0.68
CA LYS A 80 17.14 5.39 -0.67
C LYS A 80 16.80 6.38 0.45
N ALA A 81 15.53 6.49 0.83
CA ALA A 81 15.09 7.33 1.94
C ALA A 81 15.40 6.75 3.32
N GLY A 82 15.81 5.47 3.38
CA GLY A 82 16.15 4.77 4.64
C GLY A 82 15.00 3.96 5.24
N ILE A 83 13.90 3.75 4.49
CA ILE A 83 12.79 2.89 4.94
C ILE A 83 13.28 1.44 4.93
N PRO A 84 13.18 0.69 6.05
CA PRO A 84 13.60 -0.70 6.09
C PRO A 84 12.85 -1.56 5.06
N ALA A 85 13.55 -2.39 4.30
CA ALA A 85 12.94 -3.23 3.26
C ALA A 85 11.79 -4.10 3.80
N GLY A 86 11.97 -4.70 4.98
CA GLY A 86 10.94 -5.47 5.68
C GLY A 86 9.72 -4.68 6.15
N LYS A 87 9.63 -3.37 5.84
CA LYS A 87 8.45 -2.51 6.01
C LYS A 87 7.97 -1.92 4.68
N ILE A 88 8.33 -2.52 3.55
CA ILE A 88 7.88 -2.12 2.22
C ILE A 88 6.88 -3.14 1.71
N VAL A 89 5.69 -2.69 1.35
CA VAL A 89 4.70 -3.50 0.63
C VAL A 89 4.60 -3.01 -0.80
N PHE A 90 4.33 -3.93 -1.74
CA PHE A 90 4.29 -3.60 -3.16
C PHE A 90 2.95 -4.00 -3.79
N ALA A 91 2.11 -3.01 -4.05
CA ALA A 91 0.84 -3.13 -4.77
C ALA A 91 0.97 -2.82 -6.28
N GLY A 92 -0.13 -2.90 -7.03
CA GLY A 92 -0.19 -2.55 -8.45
C GLY A 92 -0.48 -3.75 -9.34
N VAL A 93 -1.33 -3.55 -10.35
CA VAL A 93 -1.94 -4.61 -11.17
C VAL A 93 -1.06 -5.14 -12.31
N GLY A 94 0.12 -4.58 -12.51
CA GLY A 94 0.97 -4.86 -13.66
C GLY A 94 2.44 -4.71 -13.30
N LYS A 95 2.86 -5.36 -12.22
CA LYS A 95 4.26 -5.39 -11.80
C LYS A 95 5.09 -6.04 -12.89
N ALA A 96 6.11 -5.35 -13.38
CA ALA A 96 7.05 -5.94 -14.34
C ALA A 96 8.03 -6.87 -13.62
N ASP A 97 8.57 -7.86 -14.33
CA ASP A 97 9.51 -8.86 -13.79
C ASP A 97 10.66 -8.19 -13.03
N TRP A 98 11.29 -7.15 -13.60
CA TRP A 98 12.39 -6.43 -12.95
C TRP A 98 11.96 -5.76 -11.64
N GLU A 99 10.69 -5.38 -11.47
CA GLU A 99 10.17 -4.81 -10.23
C GLU A 99 9.96 -5.89 -9.17
N ILE A 100 9.52 -7.09 -9.59
CA ILE A 100 9.39 -8.26 -8.73
C ILE A 100 10.78 -8.71 -8.26
N GLU A 101 11.72 -8.88 -9.18
CA GLU A 101 13.12 -9.21 -8.88
C GLU A 101 13.75 -8.20 -7.91
N LEU A 102 13.53 -6.91 -8.13
CA LEU A 102 13.98 -5.86 -7.22
C LEU A 102 13.38 -6.01 -5.80
N GLY A 103 12.08 -6.28 -5.70
CA GLY A 103 11.42 -6.53 -4.43
C GLY A 103 11.98 -7.76 -3.71
N LEU A 104 12.24 -8.83 -4.47
CA LEU A 104 12.88 -10.05 -3.99
C LEU A 104 14.30 -9.77 -3.51
N GLU A 105 15.12 -9.08 -4.30
CA GLU A 105 16.51 -8.72 -4.03
C GLU A 105 16.64 -8.01 -2.68
N TYR A 106 15.88 -6.91 -2.49
CA TYR A 106 15.88 -6.15 -1.24
C TYR A 106 15.19 -6.88 -0.08
N GLY A 107 14.39 -7.91 -0.34
CA GLY A 107 13.62 -8.60 0.69
C GLY A 107 12.54 -7.71 1.28
N ILE A 108 11.66 -7.17 0.42
CA ILE A 108 10.51 -6.37 0.86
C ILE A 108 9.55 -7.22 1.72
N PHE A 109 8.68 -6.57 2.51
CA PHE A 109 7.77 -7.27 3.42
C PHE A 109 6.86 -8.26 2.69
N CYS A 110 6.14 -7.79 1.67
CA CYS A 110 5.28 -8.63 0.83
C CYS A 110 4.90 -7.95 -0.50
N PHE A 111 4.42 -8.78 -1.43
CA PHE A 111 3.73 -8.34 -2.64
C PHE A 111 2.22 -8.40 -2.41
N ASN A 112 1.51 -7.31 -2.70
CA ASN A 112 0.05 -7.30 -2.75
C ASN A 112 -0.35 -7.76 -4.16
N VAL A 113 -0.67 -9.05 -4.26
CA VAL A 113 -1.01 -9.75 -5.50
C VAL A 113 -2.44 -9.42 -5.91
N GLU A 114 -2.60 -9.12 -7.18
CA GLU A 114 -3.85 -8.63 -7.79
C GLU A 114 -4.46 -9.66 -8.75
N SER A 115 -3.73 -10.72 -9.11
CA SER A 115 -4.23 -11.78 -10.01
C SER A 115 -3.47 -13.11 -9.85
N ILE A 116 -4.06 -14.22 -10.30
CA ILE A 116 -3.39 -15.54 -10.35
C ILE A 116 -2.16 -15.52 -11.27
N PRO A 117 -2.20 -14.96 -12.50
CA PRO A 117 -1.00 -14.91 -13.35
C PRO A 117 0.17 -14.17 -12.69
N GLU A 118 -0.11 -13.09 -11.96
CA GLU A 118 0.92 -12.40 -11.19
C GLU A 118 1.51 -13.29 -10.09
N LEU A 119 0.68 -14.06 -9.38
CA LEU A 119 1.13 -14.99 -8.35
C LEU A 119 2.10 -16.04 -8.92
N GLU A 120 1.77 -16.59 -10.09
CA GLU A 120 2.59 -17.58 -10.81
C GLU A 120 3.94 -16.99 -11.21
N VAL A 121 3.95 -15.78 -11.78
CA VAL A 121 5.19 -15.06 -12.15
C VAL A 121 6.06 -14.79 -10.92
N ILE A 122 5.47 -14.34 -9.80
CA ILE A 122 6.22 -14.13 -8.54
C ILE A 122 6.84 -15.44 -8.07
N ASN A 123 6.10 -16.55 -8.13
CA ASN A 123 6.64 -17.87 -7.76
C ASN A 123 7.83 -18.28 -8.64
N GLU A 124 7.72 -18.12 -9.96
CA GLU A 124 8.80 -18.46 -10.89
C GLU A 124 10.06 -17.63 -10.63
N LEU A 125 9.92 -16.31 -10.50
CA LEU A 125 11.04 -15.40 -10.24
C LEU A 125 11.66 -15.63 -8.85
N ALA A 126 10.83 -15.89 -7.83
CA ALA A 126 11.30 -16.24 -6.50
C ALA A 126 12.08 -17.56 -6.50
N SER A 127 11.61 -18.56 -7.26
CA SER A 127 12.31 -19.83 -7.47
C SER A 127 13.67 -19.61 -8.13
N ALA A 128 13.74 -18.82 -9.21
CA ALA A 128 14.98 -18.48 -9.89
C ALA A 128 15.99 -17.75 -8.97
N HIS A 129 15.50 -17.02 -7.97
CA HIS A 129 16.31 -16.32 -6.97
C HIS A 129 16.60 -17.15 -5.71
N GLY A 130 16.14 -18.41 -5.63
CA GLY A 130 16.29 -19.24 -4.44
C GLY A 130 15.60 -18.68 -3.20
N LYS A 131 14.51 -17.93 -3.39
CA LYS A 131 13.75 -17.25 -2.33
C LYS A 131 12.32 -17.79 -2.22
N VAL A 132 11.67 -17.42 -1.12
CA VAL A 132 10.22 -17.56 -0.93
C VAL A 132 9.65 -16.16 -0.75
N ALA A 133 8.77 -15.75 -1.65
CA ALA A 133 8.14 -14.43 -1.62
C ALA A 133 6.94 -14.43 -0.67
N ASN A 134 6.89 -13.47 0.25
CA ASN A 134 5.66 -13.23 1.00
C ASN A 134 4.63 -12.55 0.09
N VAL A 135 3.43 -13.09 0.03
CA VAL A 135 2.33 -12.56 -0.77
C VAL A 135 1.10 -12.32 0.10
N VAL A 136 0.40 -11.23 -0.17
CA VAL A 136 -0.97 -10.99 0.31
C VAL A 136 -1.89 -10.86 -0.87
N PHE A 137 -3.13 -11.33 -0.75
CA PHE A 137 -4.11 -11.22 -1.83
C PHE A 137 -4.91 -9.93 -1.66
N ARG A 138 -4.87 -9.08 -2.69
CA ARG A 138 -5.76 -7.93 -2.75
C ARG A 138 -7.14 -8.42 -3.16
N ILE A 139 -8.10 -8.31 -2.26
CA ILE A 139 -9.46 -8.79 -2.49
C ILE A 139 -10.41 -7.60 -2.65
N ASN A 140 -11.37 -7.72 -3.57
CA ASN A 140 -12.46 -6.76 -3.72
C ASN A 140 -13.67 -7.18 -2.88
N PRO A 141 -13.92 -6.57 -1.71
CA PRO A 141 -14.90 -7.09 -0.75
C PRO A 141 -16.36 -6.80 -1.14
N ASN A 142 -16.61 -6.16 -2.30
CA ASN A 142 -17.92 -5.68 -2.76
C ASN A 142 -18.65 -4.79 -1.74
N VAL A 143 -17.91 -4.08 -0.88
CA VAL A 143 -18.44 -3.07 0.04
C VAL A 143 -18.36 -1.72 -0.67
N GLY A 144 -19.50 -1.16 -1.07
CA GLY A 144 -19.55 0.16 -1.69
C GLY A 144 -19.28 1.25 -0.65
N ALA A 145 -18.21 2.03 -0.82
CA ALA A 145 -18.03 3.25 -0.04
C ALA A 145 -19.07 4.29 -0.48
N HIS A 146 -19.77 4.92 0.47
CA HIS A 146 -20.86 5.86 0.19
C HIS A 146 -20.40 7.23 -0.38
N THR A 147 -19.18 7.32 -0.91
CA THR A 147 -18.60 8.55 -1.44
C THR A 147 -18.70 8.61 -2.96
N HIS A 148 -19.55 9.53 -3.44
CA HIS A 148 -19.74 9.95 -4.84
C HIS A 148 -20.01 8.85 -5.88
N ALA A 149 -21.13 8.96 -6.59
CA ALA A 149 -21.51 8.10 -7.73
C ALA A 149 -20.47 7.99 -8.87
N ASN A 150 -19.43 8.83 -8.87
CA ASN A 150 -18.31 8.79 -9.81
C ASN A 150 -17.08 8.00 -9.29
N ILE A 151 -17.10 7.52 -8.04
CA ILE A 151 -16.07 6.69 -7.38
C ILE A 151 -16.64 5.31 -7.00
N THR A 152 -17.93 5.08 -7.27
CA THR A 152 -18.58 3.76 -7.17
C THR A 152 -18.23 2.85 -8.36
N THR A 153 -16.95 2.80 -8.76
CA THR A 153 -16.38 1.72 -9.57
C THR A 153 -15.93 0.56 -8.66
N GLY A 154 -16.74 0.27 -7.63
CA GLY A 154 -16.64 -0.89 -6.74
C GLY A 154 -17.61 -2.01 -7.10
N LEU A 155 -18.30 -1.90 -8.24
CA LEU A 155 -18.97 -3.03 -8.89
C LEU A 155 -17.89 -3.88 -9.59
N ALA A 156 -18.18 -5.17 -9.78
CA ALA A 156 -17.31 -6.26 -10.22
C ALA A 156 -16.41 -6.06 -11.48
N GLU A 157 -16.37 -4.85 -12.04
CA GLU A 157 -15.65 -4.46 -13.26
C GLU A 157 -14.56 -3.41 -12.97
N ASN A 158 -13.70 -3.63 -11.98
CA ASN A 158 -12.48 -2.85 -11.83
C ASN A 158 -11.26 -3.76 -12.00
N LYS A 159 -10.18 -3.19 -12.57
CA LYS A 159 -8.95 -3.94 -12.88
C LYS A 159 -8.15 -4.39 -11.66
N PHE A 160 -8.61 -4.04 -10.46
CA PHE A 160 -7.84 -4.17 -9.23
C PHE A 160 -8.32 -5.37 -8.44
N GLY A 161 -7.40 -6.11 -7.85
CA GLY A 161 -7.69 -7.20 -6.94
C GLY A 161 -8.37 -8.41 -7.58
N ILE A 162 -8.41 -9.46 -6.79
CA ILE A 162 -9.07 -10.72 -7.09
C ILE A 162 -10.52 -10.60 -6.61
N SER A 163 -11.45 -11.12 -7.41
CA SER A 163 -12.86 -11.13 -7.03
C SER A 163 -13.07 -12.02 -5.79
N MET A 164 -14.07 -11.71 -4.96
CA MET A 164 -14.43 -12.60 -3.83
C MET A 164 -14.77 -14.03 -4.28
N GLN A 165 -15.23 -14.21 -5.51
CA GLN A 165 -15.62 -15.52 -6.03
C GLN A 165 -14.40 -16.38 -6.37
N ASP A 166 -13.30 -15.75 -6.75
CA ASP A 166 -12.04 -16.43 -7.12
C ASP A 166 -11.11 -16.62 -5.90
N MET A 167 -11.53 -16.21 -4.71
CA MET A 167 -10.71 -16.24 -3.50
C MET A 167 -10.29 -17.66 -3.10
N GLU A 168 -11.20 -18.63 -3.17
CA GLU A 168 -10.89 -20.04 -2.87
C GLU A 168 -9.90 -20.60 -3.91
N ALA A 169 -10.15 -20.33 -5.20
CA ALA A 169 -9.27 -20.77 -6.29
C ALA A 169 -7.84 -20.23 -6.19
N VAL A 170 -7.65 -18.94 -5.83
CA VAL A 170 -6.29 -18.40 -5.66
C VAL A 170 -5.58 -18.99 -4.44
N ILE A 171 -6.32 -19.31 -3.37
CA ILE A 171 -5.73 -19.99 -2.21
C ILE A 171 -5.26 -21.39 -2.60
N ASP A 172 -6.07 -22.15 -3.34
CA ASP A 172 -5.71 -23.48 -3.83
C ASP A 172 -4.45 -23.43 -4.71
N VAL A 173 -4.40 -22.49 -5.66
CA VAL A 173 -3.19 -22.28 -6.49
C VAL A 173 -1.98 -21.96 -5.60
N ALA A 174 -2.13 -21.06 -4.63
CA ALA A 174 -1.03 -20.66 -3.77
C ALA A 174 -0.48 -21.80 -2.90
N GLN A 175 -1.29 -22.80 -2.55
CA GLN A 175 -0.84 -23.98 -1.80
C GLN A 175 0.06 -24.90 -2.63
N GLU A 176 -0.11 -24.93 -3.95
CA GLU A 176 0.71 -25.74 -4.86
C GLU A 176 2.04 -25.06 -5.22
N LEU A 177 2.13 -23.74 -5.03
CA LEU A 177 3.31 -22.94 -5.35
C LEU A 177 4.34 -22.96 -4.21
N LYS A 178 5.55 -23.45 -4.50
CA LYS A 178 6.60 -23.71 -3.49
C LYS A 178 7.41 -22.48 -3.08
N ASN A 179 7.39 -21.43 -3.90
CA ASN A 179 8.23 -20.24 -3.73
C ASN A 179 7.44 -18.99 -3.38
N VAL A 180 6.18 -19.15 -2.97
CA VAL A 180 5.37 -18.09 -2.37
C VAL A 180 4.88 -18.53 -1.00
N LYS A 181 4.69 -17.56 -0.12
CA LYS A 181 4.11 -17.76 1.20
C LYS A 181 2.96 -16.77 1.37
N PHE A 182 1.75 -17.29 1.44
CA PHE A 182 0.58 -16.48 1.78
C PHE A 182 0.69 -15.98 3.23
N VAL A 183 0.60 -14.65 3.43
CA VAL A 183 0.74 -14.02 4.76
C VAL A 183 -0.44 -13.12 5.15
N GLY A 184 -1.45 -12.97 4.30
CA GLY A 184 -2.65 -12.20 4.66
C GLY A 184 -3.45 -11.65 3.49
N LEU A 185 -4.42 -10.82 3.82
CA LEU A 185 -5.32 -10.17 2.88
C LEU A 185 -5.04 -8.66 2.83
N HIS A 186 -5.28 -8.07 1.67
CA HIS A 186 -5.16 -6.63 1.44
C HIS A 186 -6.47 -6.10 0.86
N PHE A 187 -6.86 -4.89 1.31
CA PHE A 187 -8.07 -4.22 0.86
C PHE A 187 -7.78 -2.75 0.60
N HIS A 188 -8.35 -2.21 -0.47
CA HIS A 188 -8.33 -0.78 -0.76
C HIS A 188 -9.71 -0.35 -1.23
N ILE A 189 -10.46 0.30 -0.33
CA ILE A 189 -11.88 0.64 -0.54
C ILE A 189 -12.11 2.05 -1.11
N GLY A 190 -11.06 2.83 -1.34
CA GLY A 190 -11.16 4.14 -1.97
C GLY A 190 -10.20 5.18 -1.39
N SER A 191 -10.47 6.44 -1.71
CA SER A 191 -9.73 7.61 -1.25
C SER A 191 -10.70 8.69 -0.79
N GLN A 192 -10.23 9.62 0.04
CA GLN A 192 -11.05 10.73 0.56
C GLN A 192 -12.29 10.26 1.37
N ILE A 193 -12.15 9.14 2.08
CA ILE A 193 -13.20 8.60 2.95
C ILE A 193 -13.30 9.48 4.19
N LEU A 194 -14.50 10.04 4.42
CA LEU A 194 -14.79 10.91 5.57
C LEU A 194 -15.71 10.24 6.59
N ASP A 195 -16.26 9.08 6.26
CA ASP A 195 -17.17 8.30 7.10
C ASP A 195 -16.49 7.02 7.57
N MET A 196 -16.44 6.80 8.88
CA MET A 196 -15.90 5.58 9.47
C MET A 196 -16.77 4.34 9.21
N GLY A 197 -18.04 4.53 8.85
CA GLY A 197 -18.97 3.45 8.52
C GLY A 197 -18.46 2.55 7.39
N ASP A 198 -17.78 3.11 6.39
CA ASP A 198 -17.19 2.34 5.28
C ASP A 198 -16.10 1.36 5.78
N PHE A 199 -15.25 1.80 6.72
CA PHE A 199 -14.24 0.94 7.34
C PHE A 199 -14.87 -0.10 8.27
N MET A 200 -15.93 0.25 9.01
CA MET A 200 -16.65 -0.71 9.85
C MET A 200 -17.29 -1.82 9.01
N ALA A 201 -17.94 -1.46 7.90
CA ALA A 201 -18.52 -2.42 6.97
C ALA A 201 -17.47 -3.37 6.38
N LEU A 202 -16.29 -2.83 6.00
CA LEU A 202 -15.15 -3.64 5.56
C LEU A 202 -14.70 -4.63 6.65
N CYS A 203 -14.46 -4.16 7.87
CA CYS A 203 -14.00 -5.02 8.97
C CYS A 203 -15.02 -6.13 9.28
N ASN A 204 -16.31 -5.83 9.31
CA ASN A 204 -17.36 -6.83 9.49
C ASN A 204 -17.31 -7.89 8.39
N ARG A 205 -17.17 -7.46 7.13
CA ARG A 205 -17.07 -8.37 5.99
C ARG A 205 -15.84 -9.28 6.09
N VAL A 206 -14.70 -8.76 6.51
CA VAL A 206 -13.47 -9.56 6.69
C VAL A 206 -13.62 -10.57 7.84
N ASN A 207 -14.25 -10.19 8.94
CA ASN A 207 -14.52 -11.10 10.06
C ASN A 207 -15.43 -12.27 9.65
N GLU A 208 -16.42 -12.05 8.78
CA GLU A 208 -17.23 -13.13 8.22
C GLU A 208 -16.39 -14.14 7.42
N LEU A 209 -15.36 -13.67 6.70
CA LEU A 209 -14.48 -14.53 5.90
C LEU A 209 -13.54 -15.37 6.76
N GLN A 210 -13.02 -14.82 7.85
CA GLN A 210 -12.13 -15.56 8.76
C GLN A 210 -12.83 -16.68 9.53
N ASN A 211 -14.16 -16.61 9.66
CA ASN A 211 -14.97 -17.61 10.36
C ASN A 211 -15.43 -18.77 9.46
N ARG A 212 -15.05 -18.77 8.18
CA ARG A 212 -15.33 -19.86 7.22
C ARG A 212 -14.10 -20.73 7.06
#